data_AF-A0A2T1G7Q4-F1
#
_entry.id   AF-A0A2T1G7Q4-F1
#
_cell.length_a   1.000
_cell.length_b   1.000
_cell.length_c   1.000
_cell.angle_alpha   90.00
_cell.angle_beta   90.00
_cell.angle_gamma   90.00
#
_symmetry.space_group_name_H-M   'P 1'
#
loop_
_entity.id
_entity.type
_entity.pdbx_description
1 polymer ?
#
loop_
_entity_poly.entity_id
_entity_poly.type
_entity_poly.pdbx_seq_one_letter_code
_entity_poly.pdbx_strand_id
1 'polypeptide(L)'
;KMASYKAYQVLNYLDFNYTVKIRSARSPGKSGSLCNFTQQKVDKDGKTREYPPVEGERELGNPQHWYWQFTWKQKDEGGKFVTQTQTVPRRKVETVRSLIEQNTSVVGILEYLRSSD
;
A
#
# COMPACT_ATOMS: atom_id res chain seq x y z
N LYS A 1 16.02 7.16 -37.36
CA LYS A 1 15.81 7.52 -35.93
C LYS A 1 14.89 6.47 -35.31
N MET A 2 15.41 5.57 -34.48
CA MET A 2 14.70 4.88 -33.39
C MET A 2 15.69 3.88 -32.81
N ALA A 3 16.30 4.26 -31.68
CA ALA A 3 17.20 3.39 -30.95
C ALA A 3 16.36 2.29 -30.30
N SER A 4 16.56 1.07 -30.82
CA SER A 4 16.18 -0.18 -30.19
C SER A 4 17.03 -0.37 -28.93
N TYR A 5 16.40 -0.47 -27.77
CA TYR A 5 17.05 -0.95 -26.57
C TYR A 5 16.41 -2.29 -26.19
N LYS A 6 17.12 -3.36 -26.55
CA LYS A 6 16.96 -4.70 -25.96
C LYS A 6 17.90 -4.83 -24.75
N ALA A 7 17.45 -5.66 -23.80
CA ALA A 7 18.08 -6.16 -22.56
C ALA A 7 17.41 -5.52 -21.33
N TYR A 8 16.77 -6.28 -20.42
CA TYR A 8 17.20 -7.56 -19.88
C TYR A 8 16.04 -8.54 -19.72
N GLN A 9 16.27 -9.78 -20.15
CA GLN A 9 15.54 -10.95 -19.67
C GLN A 9 16.17 -11.40 -18.34
N VAL A 10 15.39 -11.42 -17.27
CA VAL A 10 15.46 -12.47 -16.25
C VAL A 10 14.02 -12.87 -15.96
N LEU A 11 13.66 -14.08 -16.39
CA LEU A 11 12.38 -14.71 -16.11
C LEU A 11 12.27 -14.98 -14.61
N ASN A 12 11.22 -14.46 -13.97
CA ASN A 12 10.56 -15.14 -12.85
C ASN A 12 9.08 -14.73 -12.86
N TYR A 13 8.22 -15.73 -12.99
CA TYR A 13 6.76 -15.66 -12.94
C TYR A 13 6.26 -14.87 -11.73
N LEU A 14 5.88 -13.59 -11.85
CA LEU A 14 5.09 -12.89 -10.83
C LEU A 14 4.25 -11.76 -11.42
N ASP A 15 2.93 -12.03 -11.49
CA ASP A 15 1.81 -11.14 -11.27
C ASP A 15 1.82 -9.72 -11.89
N PHE A 16 0.99 -9.55 -12.91
CA PHE A 16 0.36 -8.27 -13.29
C PHE A 16 -0.52 -7.74 -12.13
N ASN A 17 0.09 -7.31 -11.02
CA ASN A 17 -0.60 -6.67 -9.89
C ASN A 17 -0.87 -5.18 -10.23
N TYR A 18 -1.90 -4.88 -11.03
CA TYR A 18 -2.37 -3.50 -11.16
C TYR A 18 -3.00 -3.06 -9.83
N THR A 19 -2.26 -2.23 -9.07
CA THR A 19 -2.71 -1.70 -7.78
C THR A 19 -3.52 -0.43 -8.03
N VAL A 20 -4.85 -0.49 -7.88
CA VAL A 20 -5.68 0.73 -7.83
C VAL A 20 -5.47 1.37 -6.46
N LYS A 21 -4.81 2.54 -6.43
CA LYS A 21 -4.58 3.31 -5.20
C LYS A 21 -5.70 4.34 -5.05
N ILE A 22 -6.75 4.01 -4.31
CA ILE A 22 -7.75 5.00 -3.90
C ILE A 22 -7.14 5.79 -2.75
N ARG A 23 -6.78 7.06 -3.01
CA ARG A 23 -6.15 7.94 -2.04
C ARG A 23 -7.25 8.71 -1.31
N SER A 24 -7.38 8.54 0.00
CA SER A 24 -8.14 9.49 0.82
C SER A 24 -7.45 10.86 0.83
N ALA A 25 -8.20 11.92 1.17
CA ALA A 25 -7.70 13.30 1.20
C ALA A 25 -6.46 13.43 2.09
N ARG A 26 -5.41 14.09 1.60
CA ARG A 26 -4.16 14.29 2.33
C ARG A 26 -4.29 15.47 3.28
N SER A 27 -4.20 15.24 4.59
CA SER A 27 -3.73 16.26 5.51
C SER A 27 -2.20 16.22 5.55
N PRO A 28 -1.49 17.35 5.38
CA PRO A 28 -0.04 17.39 5.53
C PRO A 28 0.34 17.22 7.02
N GLY A 29 0.27 15.99 7.51
CA GLY A 29 0.68 15.61 8.87
C GLY A 29 2.11 15.08 8.93
N LYS A 30 2.72 15.12 10.12
CA LYS A 30 4.05 14.51 10.41
C LYS A 30 4.01 12.98 10.40
N SER A 31 2.82 12.40 10.29
CA SER A 31 2.50 11.02 10.63
C SER A 31 2.31 10.09 9.44
N GLY A 32 2.65 10.51 8.21
CA GLY A 32 2.38 9.70 7.01
C GLY A 32 0.89 9.60 6.67
N SER A 33 0.51 8.61 5.86
CA SER A 33 -0.85 8.40 5.39
C SER A 33 -1.15 6.91 5.22
N LEU A 34 -2.33 6.49 5.68
CA LEU A 34 -2.85 5.14 5.48
C LEU A 34 -3.60 5.08 4.14
N CYS A 35 -3.25 4.12 3.28
CA CYS A 35 -3.84 3.94 1.97
C CYS A 35 -4.41 2.52 1.84
N ASN A 36 -5.59 2.41 1.24
CA ASN A 36 -6.17 1.14 0.84
C ASN A 36 -5.86 0.84 -0.64
N PHE A 37 -5.86 -0.44 -0.99
CA PHE A 37 -5.73 -0.91 -2.36
C PHE A 37 -6.28 -2.32 -2.52
N THR A 38 -6.47 -2.72 -3.77
CA THR A 38 -6.79 -4.10 -4.15
C THR A 38 -5.71 -4.64 -5.09
N GLN A 39 -5.64 -5.96 -5.19
CA GLN A 39 -4.74 -6.66 -6.11
C GLN A 39 -5.58 -7.43 -7.12
N GLN A 40 -5.29 -7.25 -8.40
CA GLN A 40 -5.86 -8.09 -9.44
C GLN A 40 -4.90 -9.23 -9.76
N LYS A 41 -5.41 -10.46 -9.82
CA LYS A 41 -4.65 -11.64 -10.24
C LYS A 41 -5.42 -12.41 -11.30
N VAL A 42 -4.72 -12.85 -12.32
CA VAL A 42 -5.28 -13.74 -13.35
C VAL A 42 -5.17 -15.17 -12.84
N ASP A 43 -6.30 -15.89 -12.80
CA ASP A 43 -6.32 -17.30 -12.42
C ASP A 43 -5.84 -18.22 -13.54
N LYS A 44 -5.71 -19.51 -13.24
CA LYS A 44 -5.25 -20.53 -14.20
C LYS A 44 -6.19 -20.69 -15.40
N ASP A 45 -7.45 -20.28 -15.25
CA ASP A 45 -8.49 -20.30 -16.29
C ASP A 45 -8.50 -19.00 -17.11
N GLY A 46 -7.54 -18.09 -16.88
CA GLY A 46 -7.42 -16.81 -17.58
C GLY A 46 -8.38 -15.72 -17.09
N LYS A 47 -9.13 -15.94 -16.00
CA LYS A 47 -10.04 -14.94 -15.44
C LYS A 47 -9.32 -14.05 -14.45
N THR A 48 -9.49 -12.74 -14.59
CA THR A 48 -9.01 -11.76 -13.61
C THR A 48 -9.92 -11.75 -12.39
N ARG A 49 -9.35 -11.93 -11.20
CA ARG A 49 -10.03 -11.79 -9.91
C ARG A 49 -9.39 -10.70 -9.08
N GLU A 50 -10.21 -9.97 -8.34
CA GLU A 50 -9.77 -8.90 -7.45
C GLU A 50 -9.70 -9.37 -6.00
N TYR A 51 -8.63 -8.98 -5.32
CA TYR A 51 -8.33 -9.37 -3.96
C TYR A 51 -8.22 -8.13 -3.04
N PRO A 52 -8.72 -8.22 -1.80
CA PRO A 52 -9.35 -9.40 -1.23
C PRO A 52 -10.75 -9.67 -1.82
N PRO A 53 -11.15 -10.94 -1.94
CA PRO A 53 -12.50 -11.28 -2.38
C PRO A 53 -13.49 -10.71 -1.36
N VAL A 54 -14.49 -10.00 -1.86
CA VAL A 54 -15.56 -9.38 -1.07
C VAL A 54 -16.87 -9.73 -1.76
N GLU A 55 -17.86 -10.15 -0.97
CA GLU A 55 -19.21 -10.33 -1.46
C GLU A 55 -19.90 -8.96 -1.50
N GLY A 56 -20.44 -8.59 -2.66
CA GLY A 56 -21.11 -7.30 -2.85
C GLY A 56 -20.16 -6.11 -3.06
N GLU A 57 -20.64 -4.91 -2.71
CA GLU A 57 -19.91 -3.66 -2.92
C GLU A 57 -18.86 -3.40 -1.83
N ARG A 58 -17.72 -2.83 -2.23
CA ARG A 58 -16.65 -2.48 -1.28
C ARG A 58 -16.97 -1.19 -0.53
N GLU A 59 -17.17 -1.32 0.77
CA GLU A 59 -17.17 -0.18 1.71
C GLU A 59 -15.75 0.37 1.98
N LEU A 60 -15.54 1.68 1.77
CA LEU A 60 -14.26 2.35 2.04
C LEU A 60 -13.84 2.30 3.52
N GLY A 61 -14.83 2.29 4.44
CA GLY A 61 -14.61 2.27 5.88
C GLY A 61 -14.23 0.89 6.43
N ASN A 62 -14.51 -0.19 5.69
CA ASN A 62 -14.35 -1.56 6.18
C ASN A 62 -12.93 -2.09 5.93
N PRO A 63 -12.10 -2.33 6.97
CA PRO A 63 -10.74 -2.80 6.79
C PRO A 63 -10.60 -4.15 6.09
N GLN A 64 -11.64 -5.00 6.14
CA GLN A 64 -11.61 -6.33 5.51
C GLN A 64 -11.74 -6.28 4.00
N HIS A 65 -12.27 -5.18 3.47
CA HIS A 65 -12.50 -5.02 2.04
C HIS A 65 -11.25 -4.62 1.27
N TRP A 66 -10.12 -4.39 1.95
CA TRP A 66 -8.93 -3.86 1.32
C TRP A 66 -7.66 -4.50 1.84
N TYR A 67 -6.60 -4.39 1.04
CA TYR A 67 -5.24 -4.39 1.56
C TYR A 67 -4.87 -2.97 1.99
N TRP A 68 -4.01 -2.86 3.00
CA TRP A 68 -3.66 -1.60 3.61
C TRP A 68 -2.15 -1.40 3.62
N GLN A 69 -1.73 -0.17 3.37
CA GLN A 69 -0.34 0.25 3.47
C GLN A 69 -0.24 1.61 4.16
N PHE A 70 0.73 1.73 5.04
CA PHE A 70 1.16 2.99 5.60
C PHE A 70 2.22 3.59 4.70
N THR A 71 2.10 4.88 4.38
CA THR A 71 2.98 5.57 3.43
C THR A 71 3.51 6.87 4.02
N TRP A 72 4.78 7.18 3.82
CA TRP A 72 5.37 8.44 4.31
C TRP A 72 6.44 8.95 3.36
N LYS A 73 6.81 10.22 3.52
CA LYS A 73 7.93 10.83 2.81
C LYS A 73 9.17 10.79 3.69
N GLN A 74 10.26 10.26 3.17
CA GLN A 74 11.57 10.26 3.80
C GLN A 74 12.57 10.93 2.86
N LYS A 75 13.39 11.82 3.40
CA LYS A 75 14.49 12.44 2.67
C LYS A 75 15.63 11.42 2.58
N ASP A 76 16.10 11.13 1.37
CA ASP A 76 17.29 10.31 1.16
C ASP A 76 18.58 11.11 1.42
N GLU A 77 19.72 10.41 1.38
CA GLU A 77 21.05 11.02 1.57
C GLU A 77 21.37 12.09 0.52
N GLY A 78 20.79 11.97 -0.68
CA GLY A 78 20.89 12.96 -1.77
C GLY A 78 19.95 14.15 -1.62
N GLY A 79 19.17 14.20 -0.55
CA GLY A 79 18.26 15.29 -0.21
C GLY A 79 16.90 15.26 -0.92
N LYS A 80 16.58 14.20 -1.64
CA LYS A 80 15.31 14.01 -2.35
C LYS A 80 14.29 13.29 -1.47
N PHE A 81 13.02 13.70 -1.56
CA PHE A 81 11.94 13.03 -0.85
C PHE A 81 11.45 11.79 -1.60
N VAL A 82 11.73 10.63 -1.03
CA VAL A 82 11.25 9.33 -1.51
C VAL A 82 10.00 8.93 -0.72
N THR A 83 9.03 8.32 -1.41
CA THR A 83 7.87 7.72 -0.74
C THR A 83 8.27 6.33 -0.26
N GLN A 84 8.13 6.09 1.04
CA GLN A 84 8.28 4.79 1.65
C GLN A 84 6.90 4.20 1.95
N THR A 85 6.83 2.87 2.00
CA THR A 85 5.59 2.13 2.22
C THR A 85 5.82 0.94 3.14
N GLN A 86 4.89 0.68 4.05
CA GLN A 86 4.88 -0.49 4.93
C GLN A 86 3.49 -1.13 4.88
N THR A 87 3.39 -2.43 4.62
CA THR A 87 2.12 -3.16 4.65
C THR A 87 1.55 -3.14 6.07
N VAL A 88 0.24 -2.89 6.18
CA VAL A 88 -0.50 -2.83 7.45
C VAL A 88 -1.42 -4.05 7.54
N PRO A 89 -1.23 -4.93 8.54
CA PRO A 89 -2.18 -6.00 8.82
C PRO A 89 -3.57 -5.42 9.14
N ARG A 90 -4.63 -6.06 8.65
CA ARG A 90 -6.02 -5.58 8.82
C ARG A 90 -6.38 -5.32 10.28
N ARG A 91 -5.92 -6.18 11.20
CA ARG A 91 -6.14 -6.03 12.65
C ARG A 91 -5.56 -4.74 13.24
N LYS A 92 -4.54 -4.16 12.59
CA LYS A 92 -3.85 -2.94 13.06
C LYS A 92 -4.38 -1.67 12.39
N VAL A 93 -5.30 -1.78 11.43
CA VAL A 93 -5.76 -0.63 10.61
C VAL A 93 -6.40 0.46 11.46
N GLU A 94 -7.32 0.10 12.35
CA GLU A 94 -8.01 1.05 13.21
C GLU A 94 -7.03 1.75 14.16
N THR A 95 -6.11 1.00 14.78
CA THR A 95 -5.09 1.60 15.65
C THR A 95 -4.18 2.55 14.89
N VAL A 96 -3.71 2.19 13.69
CA VAL A 96 -2.89 3.08 12.86
C VAL A 96 -3.66 4.34 12.47
N ARG A 97 -4.96 4.23 12.18
CA ARG A 97 -5.83 5.38 11.90
C ARG A 97 -5.85 6.33 13.10
N SER A 98 -6.12 5.81 14.31
CA SER A 98 -6.09 6.59 15.55
C SER A 98 -4.72 7.24 15.82
N LEU A 99 -3.62 6.51 15.58
CA LEU A 99 -2.27 7.05 15.77
C LEU A 99 -1.97 8.21 14.80
N ILE A 100 -2.44 8.13 13.56
CA ILE A 100 -2.31 9.22 12.57
C ILE A 100 -3.16 10.43 13.00
N GLU A 101 -4.40 10.22 13.46
CA GLU A 101 -5.27 11.28 13.97
C GLU A 101 -4.68 11.98 15.18
N GLN A 102 -4.00 11.24 16.06
CA GLN A 102 -3.25 11.76 17.21
C GLN A 102 -1.91 12.41 16.83
N ASN A 103 -1.58 12.51 15.53
CA ASN A 103 -0.33 13.07 15.03
C ASN A 103 0.93 12.34 15.58
N THR A 104 0.82 11.04 15.84
CA THR A 104 1.94 10.17 16.26
C THR A 104 3.04 10.19 15.20
N SER A 105 4.31 10.17 15.61
CA SER A 105 5.42 10.19 14.64
C SER A 105 5.42 8.95 13.74
N VAL A 106 5.97 9.09 12.52
CA VAL A 106 6.20 7.96 11.61
C VAL A 106 6.96 6.83 12.31
N VAL A 107 7.98 7.16 13.11
CA VAL A 107 8.78 6.17 13.84
C VAL A 107 7.91 5.38 14.83
N GLY A 108 7.08 6.05 15.63
CA GLY A 108 6.20 5.38 16.58
C GLY A 108 5.15 4.49 15.90
N ILE A 109 4.60 4.92 14.76
CA ILE A 109 3.68 4.08 13.97
C ILE A 109 4.40 2.84 13.42
N LEU A 110 5.66 2.98 12.98
CA LEU A 110 6.45 1.84 12.48
C LEU A 110 6.82 0.86 13.59
N GLU A 111 7.16 1.35 14.79
CA GLU A 111 7.39 0.51 15.97
C GLU A 111 6.13 -0.27 16.34
N TYR A 112 4.97 0.38 16.37
CA TYR A 112 3.69 -0.28 16.57
C TYR A 112 3.42 -1.33 15.48
N LEU A 113 3.72 -1.05 14.21
CA LEU A 113 3.53 -2.04 13.14
C LEU A 113 4.43 -3.27 13.31
N ARG A 114 5.67 -3.07 13.79
CA ARG A 114 6.66 -4.13 14.03
C ARG A 114 6.41 -4.93 15.30
N SER A 115 5.72 -4.39 16.29
CA SER A 115 5.39 -5.15 17.50
C SER A 115 4.54 -6.36 17.15
N SER A 116 4.83 -7.51 17.73
CA SER A 116 3.86 -8.61 17.73
C SER A 116 2.71 -8.21 18.66
N ASP A 117 1.47 -8.44 18.23
CA ASP A 117 0.33 -8.41 19.18
C ASP A 117 0.40 -9.68 20.03
#